data_AF-A0A2N1RAJ9-F1
#
_entry.id   AF-A0A2N1RAJ9-F1
#
_cell.length_a   1.000
_cell.length_b   1.000
_cell.length_c   1.000
_cell.angle_alpha   90.00
_cell.angle_beta   90.00
_cell.angle_gamma   90.00
#
_symmetry.space_group_name_H-M   'P 1'
#
loop_
_entity.id
_entity.type
_entity.pdbx_description
1 polymer ?
#
loop_
_entity_poly.entity_id
_entity_poly.type
_entity_poly.pdbx_seq_one_letter_code
_entity_poly.pdbx_strand_id
1 'polypeptide(L)' 'MLSIEKYLRHNIDDHLMIKTWTEVSRTPLYLRELYKFYEMSILNMICILLEVLGPIPDIDTIKKHVKRIGELTD' A
#
# COMPACT_ATOMS: atom_id res chain seq x y z
N MET A 1 3.08 5.04 12.47
CA MET A 1 3.76 4.12 11.52
C MET A 1 4.89 3.32 12.16
N LEU A 2 5.61 3.84 13.17
CA LEU A 2 6.70 3.12 13.87
C LEU A 2 6.35 1.70 14.36
N SER A 3 5.08 1.38 14.66
CA SER A 3 4.69 0.04 15.12
C SER A 3 4.61 -0.99 13.99
N ILE A 4 4.03 -0.65 12.83
CA ILE A 4 3.85 -1.61 11.73
C ILE A 4 5.21 -1.93 11.07
N GLU A 5 6.02 -0.91 10.83
CA GLU A 5 7.35 -1.08 10.23
C GLU A 5 8.24 -1.94 11.14
N LYS A 6 8.24 -1.67 12.45
CA LYS A 6 8.98 -2.47 13.44
C LYS A 6 8.50 -3.92 13.51
N TYR A 7 7.18 -4.13 13.48
CA TYR A 7 6.61 -5.48 13.48
C TYR A 7 7.01 -6.26 12.24
N LEU A 8 6.85 -5.66 11.05
CA LEU A 8 7.17 -6.32 9.79
C LEU A 8 8.67 -6.58 9.65
N ARG A 9 9.52 -5.67 10.14
CA ARG A 9 10.97 -5.91 10.22
C ARG A 9 11.30 -7.13 11.04
N HIS A 10 10.76 -7.20 12.25
CA HIS A 10 11.07 -8.28 13.18
C HIS A 10 10.56 -9.66 12.72
N ASN A 11 9.49 -9.71 11.94
CA ASN A 11 8.82 -10.96 11.59
C ASN A 11 8.96 -11.39 10.12
N ILE A 12 9.33 -10.48 9.21
CA ILE A 12 9.35 -10.77 7.77
C ILE A 12 10.70 -10.40 7.12
N ASP A 13 11.16 -9.15 7.29
CA ASP A 13 12.37 -8.66 6.61
C ASP A 13 13.04 -7.51 7.37
N ASP A 14 14.24 -7.75 7.92
CA ASP A 14 15.03 -6.75 8.66
C ASP A 14 15.30 -5.46 7.87
N HIS A 15 15.34 -5.54 6.54
CA HIS A 15 15.61 -4.42 5.64
C HIS A 15 14.34 -3.72 5.13
N LEU A 16 13.17 -4.07 5.66
CA LEU A 16 11.91 -3.49 5.24
C LEU A 16 11.90 -1.97 5.40
N MET A 17 11.44 -1.27 4.37
CA MET A 17 11.30 0.18 4.38
C MET A 17 9.90 0.55 3.93
N ILE A 18 9.26 1.48 4.64
CA ILE A 18 7.98 2.06 4.21
C ILE A 18 8.15 3.57 4.09
N LYS A 19 7.82 4.12 2.93
CA LYS A 19 7.87 5.57 2.68
C LYS A 19 6.60 6.03 1.98
N THR A 20 6.29 7.33 2.09
CA THR A 20 5.16 7.91 1.35
C THR A 20 5.39 7.75 -0.15
N TRP A 21 4.36 7.31 -0.87
CA TRP A 21 4.44 7.19 -2.32
C TRP A 21 4.17 8.55 -2.97
N THR A 22 5.14 9.07 -3.72
CA THR A 22 5.11 10.44 -4.26
C THR A 22 4.26 10.57 -5.53
N GLU A 23 4.00 9.48 -6.24
CA GLU A 23 3.22 9.47 -7.48
C GLU A 23 1.71 9.27 -7.26
N VAL A 24 1.24 9.44 -6.04
CA VAL A 24 -0.20 9.34 -5.67
C VAL A 24 -1.10 10.14 -6.60
N SER A 25 -0.66 11.27 -7.16
CA SER A 25 -1.45 12.08 -8.11
C SER A 25 -1.87 11.32 -9.38
N ARG A 26 -1.17 10.23 -9.76
CA ARG A 26 -1.54 9.36 -10.89
C ARG A 26 -2.75 8.47 -10.58
N THR A 27 -3.13 8.33 -9.31
CA THR A 27 -4.27 7.51 -8.92
C THR A 27 -5.60 8.28 -8.98
N PRO A 28 -6.68 7.63 -9.44
CA PRO A 28 -8.03 8.18 -9.40
C PRO A 28 -8.40 8.73 -8.02
N LEU A 29 -9.13 9.86 -7.99
CA LEU A 29 -9.50 10.54 -6.75
C LEU A 29 -10.22 9.61 -5.76
N TYR A 30 -11.14 8.77 -6.25
CA TYR A 30 -11.89 7.85 -5.39
C TYR A 30 -10.96 6.87 -4.64
N LEU A 31 -9.85 6.43 -5.25
CA LEU A 31 -8.90 5.56 -4.55
C LEU A 31 -8.10 6.33 -3.50
N ARG A 32 -7.80 7.60 -3.73
CA ARG A 32 -7.11 8.48 -2.77
C ARG A 32 -7.97 8.83 -1.55
N GLU A 33 -9.28 8.83 -1.72
CA GLU A 33 -10.23 9.00 -0.62
C GLU A 33 -10.37 7.71 0.22
N LEU A 34 -10.16 6.55 -0.40
CA LEU A 34 -10.27 5.24 0.26
C LEU A 34 -8.96 4.75 0.87
N TYR A 35 -7.81 5.20 0.37
CA TYR A 35 -6.51 4.67 0.74
C TYR A 35 -5.46 5.74 0.95
N LYS A 36 -4.60 5.54 1.96
CA LYS A 36 -3.25 6.09 1.97
C LYS A 36 -2.31 5.13 1.28
N PHE A 37 -1.46 5.68 0.42
CA PHE A 37 -0.50 4.92 -0.38
C PHE A 37 0.91 5.11 0.16
N TYR A 38 1.63 4.00 0.21
CA TYR A 38 3.02 3.95 0.58
C TYR A 38 3.77 3.06 -0.40
N GLU A 39 5.05 3.35 -0.60
CA GLU A 39 5.97 2.43 -1.23
C GLU A 39 6.62 1.61 -0.11
N MET A 40 6.60 0.29 -0.27
CA MET A 40 7.20 -0.65 0.66
C MET A 40 8.23 -1.50 -0.06
N SER A 41 9.47 -1.49 0.44
CA SER A 41 10.49 -2.46 0.07
C SER A 41 10.44 -3.61 1.06
N ILE A 42 10.25 -4.84 0.58
CA ILE A 42 10.17 -6.05 1.39
C ILE A 42 10.68 -7.25 0.58
N LEU A 43 11.57 -8.06 1.17
CA LEU A 43 12.16 -9.25 0.54
C LEU A 43 12.76 -8.97 -0.85
N ASN A 44 13.46 -7.84 -0.98
CA ASN A 44 14.03 -7.32 -2.24
C ASN A 44 12.99 -7.02 -3.34
N MET A 45 11.70 -6.90 -2.99
CA MET A 45 10.63 -6.47 -3.89
C MET A 45 10.13 -5.08 -3.49
N ILE A 46 9.80 -4.27 -4.48
CA ILE A 46 9.10 -3.00 -4.28
C ILE A 46 7.62 -3.26 -4.53
N CYS A 47 6.77 -2.86 -3.59
CA CYS A 47 5.33 -2.98 -3.71
C CYS A 47 4.65 -1.71 -3.20
N ILE A 48 3.39 -1.54 -3.59
CA ILE A 48 2.54 -0.48 -3.07
C ILE A 48 1.76 -1.03 -1.88
N LEU A 49 1.94 -0.40 -0.73
CA LEU A 49 1.20 -0.66 0.49
C LEU A 49 0.01 0.30 0.58
N LEU A 50 -1.17 -0.25 0.80
CA LEU A 50 -2.43 0.48 0.91
C LEU A 50 -2.96 0.41 2.34
N GLU A 51 -3.13 1.57 2.98
CA GLU A 51 -3.81 1.70 4.27
C GLU A 51 -5.24 2.19 4.02
N VAL A 52 -6.25 1.40 4.42
CA VAL A 52 -7.67 1.76 4.28
C VAL A 52 -7.99 2.97 5.16
N LEU A 53 -8.59 4.00 4.56
CA LEU A 53 -9.13 5.16 5.24
C LEU A 53 -10.63 4.95 5.50
N GLY A 54 -10.95 4.34 6.65
CA GLY A 54 -12.34 4.15 7.09
C GLY A 54 -12.78 2.68 7.08
N PRO A 55 -14.05 2.38 6.75
CA PRO A 55 -14.56 1.02 6.74
C PRO A 55 -13.78 0.14 5.76
N ILE A 56 -13.35 -1.03 6.24
CA ILE A 56 -12.66 -2.01 5.39
C ILE A 56 -13.66 -2.50 4.34
N PRO A 57 -13.39 -2.31 3.03
CA PRO A 57 -14.25 -2.84 1.98
C PRO A 57 -14.27 -4.36 2.03
N ASP A 58 -15.28 -4.98 1.44
CA ASP A 58 -15.30 -6.42 1.26
C ASP A 58 -14.14 -6.90 0.37
N ILE A 59 -13.83 -8.19 0.47
CA ILE A 59 -12.68 -8.78 -0.22
C ILE A 59 -12.76 -8.66 -1.75
N ASP A 60 -13.95 -8.70 -2.33
CA ASP A 60 -14.11 -8.60 -3.79
C ASP A 60 -13.89 -7.18 -4.27
N THR A 61 -14.33 -6.19 -3.48
CA THR A 61 -14.03 -4.78 -3.70
C THR A 61 -12.53 -4.51 -3.57
N ILE A 62 -11.86 -5.05 -2.54
CA ILE A 62 -10.41 -4.92 -2.38
C ILE A 62 -9.67 -5.50 -3.60
N LYS A 63 -10.05 -6.69 -4.07
CA LYS A 63 -9.45 -7.31 -5.27
C LYS A 63 -9.59 -6.44 -6.52
N LYS A 64 -10.76 -5.82 -6.73
CA LYS A 64 -10.98 -4.89 -7.85
C LYS A 64 -10.08 -3.65 -7.73
N HIS A 65 -9.95 -3.09 -6.53
CA HIS A 65 -9.08 -1.93 -6.30
C HIS A 65 -7.60 -2.28 -6.52
N VAL A 66 -7.12 -3.40 -5.99
CA VAL A 66 -5.74 -3.87 -6.19
C VAL A 66 -5.44 -4.07 -7.67
N LYS A 67 -6.35 -4.74 -8.41
CA LYS A 67 -6.20 -4.90 -9.86
C LYS A 67 -6.07 -3.54 -10.57
N ARG A 68 -6.98 -2.61 -10.26
CA ARG A 68 -6.97 -1.28 -10.88
C ARG A 68 -5.72 -0.48 -10.54
N ILE A 69 -5.20 -0.60 -9.33
CA ILE A 69 -3.97 0.06 -8.91
C ILE A 69 -2.77 -0.54 -9.66
N GLY A 70 -2.69 -1.87 -9.77
CA GLY A 70 -1.66 -2.55 -10.55
C GLY A 70 -1.58 -2.05 -11.99
N GLU A 71 -2.73 -1.94 -12.66
CA GLU A 71 -2.82 -1.38 -14.03
C GLU A 71 -2.33 0.08 -14.18
N LEU A 72 -2.25 0.84 -13.09
CA LEU A 72 -1.81 2.24 -13.09
C LEU A 72 -0.32 2.39 -12.73
N THR A 73 0.29 1.32 -12.21
CA THR A 73 1.61 1.35 -11.59
C THR A 73 2.63 0.43 -12.26
N ASP A 74 2.16 -0.48 -13.12
CA ASP A 74 2.96 -1.22 -14.09
C ASP A 74 3.32 -0.35 -15.31
#